data_AF-A0A1H0Q7X4-F1
#
_entry.id   AF-A0A1H0Q7X4-F1
#
_cell.length_a   1.000
_cell.length_b   1.000
_cell.length_c   1.000
_cell.angle_alpha   90.00
_cell.angle_beta   90.00
_cell.angle_gamma   90.00
#
_symmetry.space_group_name_H-M   'P 1'
#
loop_
_entity.id
_entity.type
_entity.pdbx_description
1 polymer ?
#
loop_
_entity_poly.entity_id
_entity_poly.type
_entity_poly.pdbx_seq_one_letter_code
_entity_poly.pdbx_strand_id
1 'polypeptide(L)'
;MKQVLMGFIFFSMIFWVLGCSTSDTVESKLTLPDDIPSFVRESDLEAVDWDLKAVTFNNNIIGNEYKSGVIGADMPSLNTNQKWMWHLWGIENPTETQLTVVGLHKETGTIHQLITRGWTIGLGGKNNGADAHAPSSVNIPKAGEWGILLYTNGKLFDTLVYEINE
;
A
#
# COMPACT_ATOMS: atom_id res chain seq x y z
N MET A 1 -46.57 39.94 48.38
CA MET A 1 -45.12 39.83 48.65
C MET A 1 -44.63 38.51 48.08
N LYS A 2 -43.55 38.60 47.31
CA LYS A 2 -42.68 37.56 46.74
C LYS A 2 -42.73 36.21 47.48
N GLN A 3 -42.69 35.10 46.73
CA GLN A 3 -41.47 34.29 46.63
C GLN A 3 -41.39 33.61 45.25
N VAL A 4 -40.22 33.78 44.65
CA VAL A 4 -39.71 33.18 43.42
C VAL A 4 -38.93 31.94 43.84
N LEU A 5 -39.06 30.79 43.18
CA LEU A 5 -37.89 29.92 42.92
C LEU A 5 -38.16 28.71 42.00
N MET A 6 -37.19 28.47 41.09
CA MET A 6 -36.79 27.21 40.42
C MET A 6 -37.84 26.48 39.54
N GLY A 7 -37.66 26.19 38.25
CA GLY A 7 -36.46 26.07 37.42
C GLY A 7 -36.18 24.61 37.06
N PHE A 8 -36.44 24.25 35.79
CA PHE A 8 -35.96 23.06 35.03
C PHE A 8 -36.50 21.68 35.49
N ILE A 9 -36.78 20.67 34.65
CA ILE A 9 -36.00 20.11 33.53
C ILE A 9 -36.97 19.43 32.55
N PHE A 10 -36.81 19.72 31.25
CA PHE A 10 -37.48 19.04 30.14
C PHE A 10 -36.83 17.64 29.99
N PHE A 11 -37.54 16.56 30.31
CA PHE A 11 -37.05 15.19 30.13
C PHE A 11 -37.15 14.81 28.65
N SER A 12 -36.19 15.28 27.86
CA SER A 12 -35.97 14.86 26.47
C SER A 12 -35.45 13.42 26.49
N MET A 13 -36.33 12.45 26.24
CA MET A 13 -35.95 11.09 25.87
C MET A 13 -35.28 11.14 24.49
N ILE A 14 -33.97 11.34 24.47
CA ILE A 14 -33.13 11.07 23.31
C ILE A 14 -33.04 9.55 23.21
N PHE A 15 -33.74 8.98 22.22
CA PHE A 15 -33.55 7.61 21.78
C PHE A 15 -32.11 7.45 21.29
N TRP A 16 -31.30 6.71 22.05
CA TRP A 16 -30.02 6.21 21.59
C TRP A 16 -30.31 5.08 20.60
N VAL A 17 -30.44 5.42 19.32
CA VAL A 17 -30.32 4.43 18.26
C VAL A 17 -28.84 4.09 18.17
N LEU A 18 -28.43 3.07 18.91
CA LEU A 18 -27.19 2.34 18.68
C LEU A 18 -27.30 1.68 17.30
N GLY A 19 -26.96 2.42 16.26
CA GLY A 19 -26.66 1.87 14.95
C GLY A 19 -25.30 1.21 15.03
N CYS A 20 -25.24 -0.04 15.48
CA CYS A 20 -24.16 -0.93 15.08
C CYS A 20 -24.36 -1.20 13.59
N SER A 21 -23.74 -0.40 12.73
CA SER A 21 -23.43 -0.87 11.39
C SER A 21 -22.38 -1.96 11.56
N THR A 22 -22.83 -3.22 11.60
CA THR A 22 -21.95 -4.35 11.33
C THR A 22 -21.45 -4.15 9.91
N SER A 23 -20.28 -3.53 9.77
CA SER A 23 -19.51 -3.67 8.54
C SER A 23 -19.08 -5.12 8.51
N ASP A 24 -19.76 -5.91 7.68
CA ASP A 24 -19.36 -7.29 7.38
C ASP A 24 -17.92 -7.23 6.85
N THR A 25 -16.97 -7.39 7.76
CA THR A 25 -15.58 -7.57 7.40
C THR A 25 -15.54 -9.01 6.94
N VAL A 26 -15.67 -9.23 5.64
CA VAL A 26 -15.44 -10.53 5.05
C VAL A 26 -14.00 -10.88 5.42
N GLU A 27 -13.81 -11.73 6.42
CA GLU A 27 -12.54 -12.41 6.68
C GLU A 27 -12.30 -13.35 5.48
N SER A 28 -11.93 -12.78 4.33
CA SER A 28 -11.42 -13.59 3.24
C SER A 28 -10.02 -14.02 3.66
N LYS A 29 -9.91 -15.25 4.15
CA LYS A 29 -8.62 -15.89 4.40
C LYS A 29 -7.71 -15.66 3.19
N LEU A 30 -6.65 -14.88 3.37
CA LEU A 30 -5.67 -14.62 2.32
C LEU A 30 -5.10 -15.95 1.86
N THR A 31 -5.01 -16.13 0.54
CA THR A 31 -4.43 -17.34 -0.04
C THR A 31 -3.14 -16.95 -0.74
N LEU A 32 -2.01 -17.34 -0.15
CA LEU A 32 -0.68 -17.11 -0.72
C LEU A 32 -0.48 -17.97 -1.99
N PRO A 33 0.03 -17.41 -3.09
CA PRO A 33 0.47 -18.20 -4.25
C PRO A 33 1.57 -19.20 -3.88
N ASP A 34 1.56 -20.40 -4.48
CA ASP A 34 2.53 -21.46 -4.17
C ASP A 34 3.99 -21.05 -4.45
N ASP A 35 4.20 -20.12 -5.38
CA ASP A 35 5.51 -19.64 -5.81
C ASP A 35 5.96 -18.33 -5.13
N ILE A 36 5.16 -17.79 -4.20
CA ILE A 36 5.52 -16.56 -3.48
C ILE A 36 6.79 -16.80 -2.64
N PRO A 37 7.70 -15.80 -2.52
CA PRO A 37 8.88 -15.96 -1.67
C PRO A 37 8.51 -16.26 -0.22
N SER A 38 9.12 -17.33 0.34
CA SER A 38 8.81 -17.86 1.69
C SER A 38 8.95 -16.90 2.87
N PHE A 39 9.62 -15.76 2.67
CA PHE A 39 9.75 -14.71 3.69
C PHE A 39 8.54 -13.77 3.75
N VAL A 40 7.66 -13.79 2.73
CA VAL A 40 6.41 -13.03 2.73
C VAL A 40 5.43 -13.68 3.69
N ARG A 41 4.94 -12.91 4.66
CA ARG A 41 4.04 -13.42 5.70
C ARG A 41 2.65 -12.84 5.52
N GLU A 42 1.63 -13.64 5.85
CA GLU A 42 0.23 -13.16 5.92
C GLU A 42 0.10 -11.94 6.82
N SER A 43 0.83 -11.91 7.94
CA SER A 43 0.86 -10.76 8.86
C SER A 43 1.31 -9.45 8.20
N ASP A 44 2.22 -9.51 7.22
CA ASP A 44 2.69 -8.29 6.53
C ASP A 44 1.60 -7.76 5.59
N LEU A 45 0.83 -8.66 4.97
CA LEU A 45 -0.28 -8.36 4.07
C LEU A 45 -1.50 -7.82 4.84
N GLU A 46 -1.79 -8.39 6.01
CA GLU A 46 -2.87 -7.94 6.90
C GLU A 46 -2.57 -6.60 7.57
N ALA A 47 -1.28 -6.27 7.76
CA ALA A 47 -0.83 -5.02 8.36
C ALA A 47 -0.81 -3.83 7.38
N VAL A 48 -1.26 -4.00 6.13
CA VAL A 48 -1.34 -2.90 5.15
C VAL A 48 -2.32 -1.84 5.67
N ASP A 49 -1.79 -0.65 5.95
CA ASP A 49 -2.59 0.52 6.30
C ASP A 49 -3.07 1.22 5.02
N TRP A 50 -4.32 0.94 4.65
CA TRP A 50 -4.92 1.44 3.41
C TRP A 50 -5.16 2.95 3.39
N ASP A 51 -5.11 3.63 4.54
CA ASP A 51 -5.31 5.08 4.62
C ASP A 51 -4.02 5.85 4.32
N LEU A 52 -2.86 5.19 4.38
CA LEU A 52 -1.55 5.76 4.04
C LEU A 52 -1.29 5.74 2.53
N LYS A 53 -2.02 6.58 1.81
CA LYS A 53 -1.87 6.74 0.36
C LYS A 53 -0.50 7.29 -0.01
N ALA A 54 0.12 6.69 -1.02
CA ALA A 54 1.33 7.20 -1.63
C ALA A 54 1.07 8.60 -2.23
N VAL A 55 2.03 9.51 -2.05
CA VAL A 55 1.93 10.90 -2.50
C VAL A 55 2.97 11.18 -3.56
N THR A 56 2.68 12.16 -4.42
CA THR A 56 3.67 12.64 -5.39
C THR A 56 4.66 13.59 -4.71
N PHE A 57 5.95 13.30 -4.88
CA PHE A 57 7.06 14.14 -4.46
C PHE A 57 8.16 14.11 -5.52
N ASN A 58 9.15 15.01 -5.41
CA ASN A 58 10.40 15.09 -6.20
C ASN A 58 10.41 14.37 -7.57
N ASN A 59 10.40 15.11 -8.68
CA ASN A 59 10.50 14.54 -10.03
C ASN A 59 9.41 13.50 -10.36
N ASN A 60 8.17 13.74 -9.91
CA ASN A 60 7.00 12.88 -10.15
C ASN A 60 7.14 11.45 -9.58
N ILE A 61 7.89 11.29 -8.50
CA ILE A 61 7.93 10.03 -7.75
C ILE A 61 6.65 9.95 -6.93
N ILE A 62 5.91 8.84 -7.04
CA ILE A 62 4.74 8.58 -6.19
C ILE A 62 5.10 7.52 -5.16
N GLY A 63 5.02 7.84 -3.87
CA GLY A 63 5.39 6.92 -2.81
C GLY A 63 5.33 7.51 -1.40
N ASN A 64 6.13 6.95 -0.52
CA ASN A 64 6.36 7.44 0.84
C ASN A 64 7.66 8.26 0.85
N GLU A 65 7.52 9.57 1.07
CA GLU A 65 8.65 10.51 1.02
C GLU A 65 9.80 10.05 1.94
N TYR A 66 11.04 10.17 1.44
CA TYR A 66 12.28 9.75 2.12
C TYR A 66 12.41 8.25 2.42
N LYS A 67 11.54 7.39 1.88
CA LYS A 67 11.61 5.94 2.09
C LYS A 67 11.56 5.14 0.80
N SER A 68 10.48 5.26 0.03
CA SER A 68 10.36 4.59 -1.26
C SER A 68 9.36 5.26 -2.19
N GLY A 69 9.49 5.03 -3.50
CA GLY A 69 8.49 5.48 -4.46
C GLY A 69 8.78 5.01 -5.88
N VAL A 70 7.88 5.37 -6.78
CA VAL A 70 7.91 4.94 -8.19
C VAL A 70 7.70 6.11 -9.13
N ILE A 71 8.54 6.19 -10.16
CA ILE A 71 8.23 6.96 -11.38
C ILE A 71 7.51 6.02 -12.37
N GLY A 72 6.39 6.47 -12.93
CA GLY A 72 5.58 5.75 -13.93
C GLY A 72 4.31 5.11 -13.37
N ALA A 73 4.07 5.21 -12.06
CA ALA A 73 2.83 4.73 -11.43
C ALA A 73 1.62 5.66 -11.69
N ASP A 74 1.84 6.88 -12.17
CA ASP A 74 0.84 7.90 -12.53
C ASP A 74 0.18 7.69 -13.90
N MET A 75 0.78 6.83 -14.72
CA MET A 75 0.23 6.46 -16.02
C MET A 75 -0.11 4.96 -16.07
N PRO A 76 -0.93 4.44 -15.15
CA PRO A 76 -1.27 3.02 -15.15
C PRO A 76 -2.07 2.64 -16.41
N SER A 77 -1.91 1.40 -16.83
CA SER A 77 -2.60 0.82 -17.98
C SER A 77 -2.70 -0.66 -17.70
N LEU A 78 -3.92 -1.13 -17.51
CA LEU A 78 -4.19 -2.48 -17.06
C LEU A 78 -3.72 -3.52 -18.07
N ASN A 79 -3.15 -4.62 -17.58
CA ASN A 79 -2.71 -5.74 -18.40
C ASN A 79 -1.70 -5.35 -19.50
N THR A 80 -0.94 -4.28 -19.26
CA THR A 80 0.16 -3.86 -20.14
C THR A 80 1.48 -3.91 -19.40
N ASN A 81 2.55 -4.21 -20.13
CA ASN A 81 3.91 -4.20 -19.58
C ASN A 81 4.40 -2.75 -19.45
N GLN A 82 4.09 -2.14 -18.32
CA GLN A 82 4.42 -0.75 -18.03
C GLN A 82 5.84 -0.59 -17.52
N LYS A 83 6.46 0.57 -17.75
CA LYS A 83 7.79 0.86 -17.24
C LYS A 83 7.69 1.64 -15.94
N TRP A 84 8.06 1.00 -14.86
CA TRP A 84 8.16 1.63 -13.54
C TRP A 84 9.63 1.72 -13.16
N MET A 85 10.03 2.81 -12.48
CA MET A 85 11.34 2.91 -11.86
C MET A 85 11.15 3.03 -10.35
N TRP A 86 11.57 2.00 -9.62
CA TRP A 86 11.57 2.00 -8.16
C TRP A 86 12.71 2.87 -7.64
N HIS A 87 12.47 3.63 -6.58
CA HIS A 87 13.43 4.46 -5.87
C HIS A 87 13.37 4.11 -4.38
N LEU A 88 14.51 3.79 -3.79
CA LEU A 88 14.62 3.42 -2.37
C LEU A 88 15.70 4.27 -1.69
N TRP A 89 15.36 4.82 -0.51
CA TRP A 89 16.26 5.61 0.33
C TRP A 89 16.73 4.78 1.53
N GLY A 90 17.94 5.05 2.04
CA GLY A 90 18.50 4.31 3.17
C GLY A 90 19.07 2.93 2.81
N ILE A 91 19.35 2.67 1.53
CA ILE A 91 20.00 1.43 1.07
C ILE A 91 21.52 1.64 1.03
N GLU A 92 22.24 1.04 1.97
CA GLU A 92 23.70 1.21 2.11
C GLU A 92 24.50 0.56 0.97
N ASN A 93 24.12 -0.66 0.57
CA ASN A 93 24.81 -1.43 -0.47
C ASN A 93 23.85 -1.81 -1.62
N PRO A 94 23.45 -0.86 -2.49
CA PRO A 94 22.42 -1.09 -3.50
C PRO A 94 22.69 -2.30 -4.40
N THR A 95 23.90 -2.44 -4.93
CA THR A 95 24.23 -3.50 -5.89
C THR A 95 24.30 -4.91 -5.28
N GLU A 96 24.31 -5.00 -3.95
CA GLU A 96 24.24 -6.25 -3.19
C GLU A 96 22.83 -6.49 -2.61
N THR A 97 21.90 -5.58 -2.88
CA THR A 97 20.53 -5.62 -2.36
C THR A 97 19.56 -6.08 -3.44
N GLN A 98 18.71 -7.03 -3.07
CA GLN A 98 17.59 -7.49 -3.88
C GLN A 98 16.29 -6.83 -3.43
N LEU A 99 15.48 -6.39 -4.40
CA LEU A 99 14.12 -5.89 -4.21
C LEU A 99 13.12 -6.98 -4.60
N THR A 100 12.19 -7.30 -3.70
CA THR A 100 11.01 -8.11 -4.02
C THR A 100 9.77 -7.25 -3.94
N VAL A 101 8.88 -7.39 -4.94
CA VAL A 101 7.65 -6.59 -5.05
C VAL A 101 6.44 -7.50 -5.07
N VAL A 102 5.55 -7.34 -4.08
CA VAL A 102 4.33 -8.11 -3.92
C VAL A 102 3.13 -7.17 -4.00
N GLY A 103 2.19 -7.42 -4.90
CA GLY A 103 0.95 -6.64 -5.02
C GLY A 103 -0.22 -7.34 -4.36
N LEU A 104 -0.87 -6.67 -3.40
CA LEU A 104 -2.11 -7.10 -2.77
C LEU A 104 -3.26 -6.21 -3.27
N HIS A 105 -4.27 -6.81 -3.91
CA HIS A 105 -5.47 -6.09 -4.32
C HIS A 105 -6.48 -6.05 -3.17
N LYS A 106 -6.89 -4.86 -2.73
CA LYS A 106 -7.71 -4.65 -1.52
C LYS A 106 -9.02 -5.43 -1.55
N GLU A 107 -9.79 -5.27 -2.62
CA GLU A 107 -11.17 -5.78 -2.67
C GLU A 107 -11.22 -7.31 -2.83
N THR A 108 -10.25 -7.88 -3.53
CA THR A 108 -10.28 -9.32 -3.83
C THR A 108 -9.35 -10.13 -2.94
N GLY A 109 -8.50 -9.48 -2.13
CA GLY A 109 -7.48 -10.14 -1.31
C GLY A 109 -6.47 -10.95 -2.12
N THR A 110 -6.39 -10.74 -3.44
CA THR A 110 -5.52 -11.55 -4.31
C THR A 110 -4.12 -10.95 -4.35
N ILE A 111 -3.13 -11.84 -4.31
CA ILE A 111 -1.72 -11.48 -4.29
C ILE A 111 -1.09 -11.77 -5.66
N HIS A 112 -0.29 -10.83 -6.16
CA HIS A 112 0.26 -10.85 -7.51
C HIS A 112 1.74 -10.53 -7.53
N GLN A 113 2.46 -11.23 -8.40
CA GLN A 113 3.78 -10.83 -8.85
C GLN A 113 3.63 -9.67 -9.84
N LEU A 114 4.04 -8.46 -9.44
CA LEU A 114 3.84 -7.28 -10.28
C LEU A 114 4.96 -7.11 -11.32
N ILE A 115 6.20 -7.50 -11.00
CA ILE A 115 7.31 -7.45 -11.94
C ILE A 115 7.23 -8.65 -12.90
N THR A 116 7.31 -8.40 -14.20
CA THR A 116 7.06 -9.42 -15.24
C THR A 116 8.15 -10.49 -15.33
N ARG A 117 9.32 -10.27 -14.73
CA ARG A 117 10.48 -11.19 -14.78
C ARG A 117 10.63 -12.08 -13.55
N GLY A 118 9.76 -11.95 -12.55
CA GLY A 118 9.88 -12.64 -11.27
C GLY A 118 9.55 -11.73 -10.09
N TRP A 119 9.37 -12.33 -8.92
CA TRP A 119 9.13 -11.61 -7.66
C TRP A 119 10.26 -10.66 -7.28
N THR A 120 11.51 -11.03 -7.58
CA THR A 120 12.72 -10.40 -7.06
C THR A 120 13.64 -9.94 -8.18
N ILE A 121 14.19 -8.73 -8.04
CA ILE A 121 15.18 -8.12 -8.94
C ILE A 121 16.35 -7.50 -8.15
N GLY A 122 17.48 -7.29 -8.80
CA GLY A 122 18.59 -6.54 -8.21
C GLY A 122 18.36 -5.02 -8.29
N LEU A 123 18.95 -4.29 -7.35
CA LEU A 123 18.97 -2.82 -7.37
C LEU A 123 20.23 -2.28 -8.05
N GLY A 124 20.09 -1.13 -8.72
CA GLY A 124 21.19 -0.26 -9.14
C GLY A 124 21.50 0.79 -8.09
N GLY A 125 22.59 1.55 -8.30
CA GLY A 125 23.04 2.61 -7.39
C GLY A 125 22.18 3.88 -7.41
N LYS A 126 22.76 4.99 -6.95
CA LYS A 126 22.02 6.25 -6.76
C LYS A 126 21.42 6.80 -8.05
N ASN A 127 20.18 7.25 -7.98
CA ASN A 127 19.49 7.93 -9.09
C ASN A 127 18.32 8.77 -8.57
N ASN A 128 18.01 9.91 -9.21
CA ASN A 128 16.92 10.83 -8.82
C ASN A 128 16.87 11.19 -7.31
N GLY A 129 18.03 11.25 -6.65
CA GLY A 129 18.12 11.54 -5.21
C GLY A 129 17.91 10.35 -4.28
N ALA A 130 17.55 9.17 -4.79
CA ALA A 130 17.50 7.92 -4.03
C ALA A 130 18.87 7.24 -3.95
N ASP A 131 19.08 6.41 -2.94
CA ASP A 131 20.30 5.64 -2.75
C ASP A 131 20.36 4.44 -3.70
N ALA A 132 19.20 3.87 -4.01
CA ALA A 132 19.04 2.75 -4.93
C ALA A 132 17.87 2.98 -5.90
N HIS A 133 17.96 2.37 -7.08
CA HIS A 133 16.85 2.36 -8.02
C HIS A 133 16.76 1.05 -8.81
N ALA A 134 15.60 0.76 -9.39
CA ALA A 134 15.45 -0.34 -10.33
C ALA A 134 14.39 -0.04 -11.41
N PRO A 135 14.75 0.09 -12.69
CA PRO A 135 13.76 0.11 -13.77
C PRO A 135 13.21 -1.30 -13.99
N SER A 136 11.88 -1.43 -14.08
CA SER A 136 11.17 -2.70 -14.18
C SER A 136 10.04 -2.62 -15.19
N SER A 137 9.71 -3.78 -15.77
CA SER A 137 8.43 -3.97 -16.44
C SER A 137 7.44 -4.49 -15.41
N VAL A 138 6.34 -3.76 -15.23
CA VAL A 138 5.28 -4.04 -14.26
C VAL A 138 3.98 -4.33 -15.00
N ASN A 139 3.22 -5.32 -14.52
CA ASN A 139 1.89 -5.64 -15.04
C ASN A 139 0.87 -5.60 -13.90
N ILE A 140 -0.06 -4.64 -13.96
CA ILE A 140 -1.18 -4.54 -13.01
C ILE A 140 -2.43 -5.16 -13.66
N PRO A 141 -3.01 -6.24 -13.11
CA PRO A 141 -4.07 -6.98 -13.79
C PRO A 141 -5.46 -6.36 -13.63
N LYS A 142 -5.67 -5.50 -12.62
CA LYS A 142 -6.99 -4.96 -12.25
C LYS A 142 -6.88 -3.53 -11.73
N ALA A 143 -7.90 -2.72 -12.01
CA ALA A 143 -8.11 -1.44 -11.35
C ALA A 143 -8.51 -1.65 -9.89
N GLY A 144 -8.31 -0.61 -9.07
CA GLY A 144 -8.67 -0.54 -7.66
C GLY A 144 -7.49 -0.18 -6.75
N GLU A 145 -7.71 -0.33 -5.45
CA GLU A 145 -6.69 -0.09 -4.42
C GLU A 145 -5.69 -1.25 -4.33
N TRP A 146 -4.39 -0.92 -4.39
CA TRP A 146 -3.29 -1.88 -4.28
C TRP A 146 -2.36 -1.52 -3.13
N GLY A 147 -2.08 -2.50 -2.28
CA GLY A 147 -0.95 -2.49 -1.37
C GLY A 147 0.25 -3.13 -2.06
N ILE A 148 1.30 -2.37 -2.30
CA ILE A 148 2.54 -2.84 -2.93
C ILE A 148 3.61 -2.95 -1.85
N LEU A 149 3.86 -4.17 -1.41
CA LEU A 149 4.84 -4.48 -0.38
C LEU A 149 6.22 -4.65 -1.02
N LEU A 150 7.18 -3.86 -0.52
CA LEU A 150 8.56 -3.87 -0.95
C LEU A 150 9.41 -4.56 0.10
N TYR A 151 10.11 -5.61 -0.28
CA TYR A 151 11.07 -6.29 0.59
C TYR A 151 12.49 -6.09 0.07
N THR A 152 13.42 -5.80 0.97
CA THR A 152 14.85 -5.78 0.68
C THR A 152 15.54 -6.94 1.37
N ASN A 153 16.25 -7.78 0.60
CA ASN A 153 16.92 -8.99 1.10
C ASN A 153 16.00 -9.85 2.01
N GLY A 154 14.74 -10.00 1.60
CA GLY A 154 13.74 -10.81 2.30
C GLY A 154 13.12 -10.17 3.55
N LYS A 155 13.39 -8.90 3.84
CA LYS A 155 12.78 -8.16 4.96
C LYS A 155 11.84 -7.09 4.43
N LEU A 156 10.65 -6.97 5.02
CA LEU A 156 9.72 -5.89 4.67
C LEU A 156 10.41 -4.55 4.88
N PHE A 157 10.53 -3.78 3.81
CA PHE A 157 11.17 -2.49 3.78
C PHE A 157 10.12 -1.38 3.83
N ASP A 158 9.13 -1.45 2.94
CA ASP A 158 8.06 -0.45 2.87
C ASP A 158 6.77 -1.03 2.26
N THR A 159 5.67 -0.30 2.40
CA THR A 159 4.40 -0.59 1.72
C THR A 159 3.90 0.69 1.07
N LEU A 160 3.60 0.60 -0.23
CA LEU A 160 3.07 1.71 -1.03
C LEU A 160 1.60 1.42 -1.33
N VAL A 161 0.71 2.36 -1.01
CA VAL A 161 -0.72 2.21 -1.31
C VAL A 161 -1.09 3.11 -2.49
N TYR A 162 -1.52 2.49 -3.59
CA TYR A 162 -1.94 3.18 -4.81
C TYR A 162 -3.41 2.94 -5.11
N GLU A 163 -4.06 3.96 -5.65
CA GLU A 163 -5.30 3.81 -6.41
C GLU A 163 -4.95 3.69 -7.88
N ILE A 164 -5.30 2.58 -8.52
CA ILE A 164 -5.00 2.32 -9.94
C ILE A 164 -6.29 2.36 -10.74
N ASN A 165 -6.39 3.33 -11.65
CA ASN A 165 -7.50 3.48 -12.57
C ASN A 165 -7.05 3.18 -14.02
N GLU A 166 -8.00 2.95 -14.93
CA GLU A 166 -7.75 2.80 -16.37
C GLU A 166 -7.65 4.15 -17.09
#